data_AF-A0A7K9W5P1-F1
#
_entry.id   AF-A0A7K9W5P1-F1
#
_cell.length_a   1.000
_cell.length_b   1.000
_cell.length_c   1.000
_cell.angle_alpha   90.00
_cell.angle_beta   90.00
_cell.angle_gamma   90.00
#
_symmetry.space_group_name_H-M   'P 1'
#
loop_
_entity.id
_entity.type
_entity.pdbx_description
1 polymer ?
#
loop_
_entity_poly.entity_id
_entity_poly.type
_entity_poly.pdbx_seq_one_letter_code
_entity_poly.pdbx_strand_id
1 'polypeptide(L)'
;FNPVQYQMEMMRSLRHVNIDHLHVGWYQSTYYGSFVTRALLDSQFSYQHAIEESVVLIYDPIKTAQGSLSLKAYRLTPKLMEVCKEKDFSPEALKKANIAYENMFEEVPIVIKNSYLINVMLWELEKKSGVADRHELLSLASSNHLGKSLQLLMDRVDEMSQDIVKYNTYLRNVSKQQQQKHQYQQRRQQENIQRQSRGEPPLPEEDINKLFKPPQPPPRMESLLIAGQINTYCQNIKEFNAQNLGKLFMAQALQDYNN
;
A
#
# COMPACT_ATOMS: atom_id res chain seq x y z
N PHE A 1 -24.36 7.83 17.02
CA PHE A 1 -24.36 6.51 16.35
C PHE A 1 -23.12 5.76 16.80
N ASN A 2 -23.28 4.64 17.51
CA ASN A 2 -22.15 3.82 17.94
C ASN A 2 -21.92 2.71 16.90
N PRO A 3 -20.89 2.80 16.04
CA PRO A 3 -20.72 1.88 14.90
C PRO A 3 -20.55 0.42 15.33
N VAL A 4 -19.93 0.19 16.49
CA VAL A 4 -19.74 -1.16 17.07
C VAL A 4 -21.08 -1.78 17.47
N GLN A 5 -21.99 -0.97 18.02
CA GLN A 5 -23.32 -1.44 18.42
C GLN A 5 -24.16 -1.86 17.22
N TYR A 6 -24.09 -1.09 16.13
CA TYR A 6 -24.75 -1.45 14.87
C TYR A 6 -24.21 -2.76 14.30
N GLN A 7 -22.89 -2.95 14.28
CA GLN A 7 -22.27 -4.19 13.84
C GLN A 7 -22.74 -5.40 14.67
N MET A 8 -22.76 -5.26 16.00
CA MET A 8 -23.22 -6.34 16.90
C MET A 8 -24.69 -6.68 16.67
N GLU A 9 -25.55 -5.68 16.45
CA GLU A 9 -26.98 -5.88 16.19
C GLU A 9 -27.20 -6.60 14.86
N MET A 10 -26.49 -6.20 13.80
CA MET A 10 -26.55 -6.88 12.50
C MET A 10 -26.06 -8.33 12.57
N MET A 11 -24.99 -8.61 13.33
CA MET A 11 -24.52 -9.98 13.54
C MET A 11 -25.54 -10.84 14.30
N ARG A 12 -26.26 -10.25 15.27
CA ARG A 12 -27.38 -10.95 15.92
C ARG A 12 -28.47 -11.26 14.91
N SER A 13 -28.86 -10.31 14.05
CA SER A 13 -29.88 -10.53 13.03
C SER A 13 -29.52 -11.67 12.08
N LEU A 14 -28.28 -11.75 11.60
CA LEU A 14 -27.81 -12.87 10.76
C LEU A 14 -27.93 -14.22 11.49
N ARG A 15 -27.61 -14.25 12.79
CA ARG A 15 -27.74 -15.45 13.62
C ARG A 15 -29.18 -15.93 13.74
N HIS A 16 -30.16 -15.03 13.80
CA HIS A 16 -31.58 -15.40 13.85
C HIS A 16 -32.08 -16.04 12.56
N VAL A 17 -31.45 -15.72 11.41
CA VAL A 17 -31.77 -16.27 10.09
C VAL A 17 -30.98 -17.56 9.80
N ASN A 18 -30.25 -18.09 10.79
CA ASN A 18 -29.38 -19.27 10.66
C ASN A 18 -28.28 -19.12 9.59
N ILE A 19 -27.81 -17.88 9.36
CA ILE A 19 -26.66 -17.61 8.49
C ILE A 19 -25.41 -17.45 9.37
N ASP A 20 -24.27 -17.89 8.84
CA ASP A 20 -22.98 -17.69 9.49
C ASP A 20 -22.68 -16.19 9.67
N HIS A 21 -22.17 -15.82 10.84
CA HIS A 21 -21.90 -14.45 11.26
C HIS A 21 -20.41 -14.25 11.62
N LEU A 22 -19.56 -15.20 11.23
CA LEU A 22 -18.11 -15.07 11.36
C LEU A 22 -17.60 -13.92 10.49
N HIS A 23 -17.02 -12.91 11.14
CA HIS A 23 -16.40 -11.79 10.48
C HIS A 23 -14.99 -12.18 10.04
N VAL A 24 -14.77 -12.47 8.76
CA VAL A 24 -13.46 -12.93 8.22
C VAL A 24 -12.72 -11.86 7.42
N GLY A 25 -13.18 -10.61 7.48
CA GLY A 25 -12.59 -9.52 6.70
C GLY A 25 -13.59 -8.41 6.42
N TRP A 26 -13.16 -7.46 5.59
CA TRP A 26 -13.95 -6.28 5.24
C TRP A 26 -13.69 -5.90 3.77
N TYR A 27 -14.57 -5.07 3.22
CA TYR A 27 -14.43 -4.61 1.84
C TYR A 27 -14.38 -3.08 1.77
N GLN A 28 -13.67 -2.57 0.77
CA GLN A 28 -13.61 -1.15 0.48
C GLN A 28 -13.72 -0.92 -1.03
N SER A 29 -14.60 0.00 -1.42
CA SER A 29 -14.61 0.53 -2.77
C SER A 29 -13.55 1.62 -2.89
N THR A 30 -12.67 1.50 -3.89
CA THR A 30 -11.65 2.53 -4.15
C THR A 30 -11.67 2.91 -5.62
N TYR A 31 -11.32 4.17 -5.88
CA TYR A 31 -11.26 4.69 -7.24
C TYR A 31 -9.83 4.60 -7.77
N TYR A 32 -9.67 4.12 -9.00
CA TYR A 32 -8.39 4.11 -9.74
C TYR A 32 -7.24 3.34 -9.07
N GLY A 33 -7.53 2.49 -8.08
CA GLY A 33 -6.50 1.74 -7.35
C GLY A 33 -5.80 2.52 -6.22
N SER A 34 -6.34 3.66 -5.79
CA SER A 34 -5.83 4.39 -4.61
C SER A 34 -6.30 3.75 -3.31
N PHE A 35 -5.77 2.56 -2.99
CA PHE A 35 -6.19 1.81 -1.80
C PHE A 35 -5.11 1.66 -0.73
N VAL A 36 -3.83 1.70 -1.10
CA VAL A 36 -2.70 1.45 -0.18
C VAL A 36 -2.48 2.66 0.74
N THR A 37 -3.40 2.89 1.68
CA THR A 37 -3.36 4.02 2.63
C THR A 37 -2.92 3.56 4.01
N ARG A 38 -2.38 4.48 4.82
CA ARG A 38 -2.05 4.20 6.22
C ARG A 38 -3.26 3.74 7.04
N ALA A 39 -4.42 4.35 6.80
CA ALA A 39 -5.66 3.97 7.46
C ALA A 39 -6.10 2.53 7.10
N LEU A 40 -5.95 2.12 5.84
CA LEU A 40 -6.21 0.74 5.42
C LEU A 40 -5.24 -0.23 6.11
N LEU A 41 -3.95 0.12 6.17
CA LEU A 41 -2.93 -0.68 6.85
C LEU A 41 -3.26 -0.88 8.34
N ASP A 42 -3.58 0.20 9.06
CA ASP A 42 -3.88 0.15 10.48
C ASP A 42 -5.17 -0.64 10.76
N SER A 43 -6.18 -0.48 9.90
CA SER A 43 -7.45 -1.24 9.99
C SER A 43 -7.21 -2.73 9.72
N GLN A 44 -6.50 -3.06 8.65
CA GLN A 44 -6.17 -4.44 8.29
C GLN A 44 -5.32 -5.10 9.38
N PHE A 45 -4.35 -4.38 9.95
CA PHE A 45 -3.56 -4.88 11.07
C PHE A 45 -4.44 -5.21 12.29
N SER A 46 -5.40 -4.35 12.64
CA SER A 46 -6.32 -4.60 13.76
C SER A 46 -7.19 -5.84 13.51
N TYR A 47 -7.73 -6.00 12.31
CA TYR A 47 -8.57 -7.16 11.98
C TYR A 47 -7.75 -8.45 11.90
N GLN A 48 -6.56 -8.40 11.31
CA GLN A 48 -5.68 -9.55 11.18
C GLN A 48 -5.02 -9.95 12.52
N HIS A 49 -4.93 -9.02 13.47
CA HIS A 49 -4.53 -9.32 14.84
C HIS A 49 -5.64 -10.05 15.62
N ALA A 50 -6.90 -9.67 15.39
CA ALA A 50 -8.03 -10.35 16.00
C ALA A 50 -8.28 -11.73 15.39
N ILE A 51 -8.12 -11.85 14.07
CA ILE A 51 -8.38 -13.06 13.27
C ILE A 51 -7.26 -13.21 12.24
N GLU A 52 -6.48 -14.27 12.34
CA GLU A 52 -5.30 -14.48 11.49
C GLU A 52 -5.63 -14.59 9.99
N GLU A 53 -6.81 -15.09 9.66
CA GLU A 53 -7.30 -15.32 8.29
C GLU A 53 -8.02 -14.10 7.68
N SER A 54 -7.90 -12.91 8.29
CA SER A 54 -8.58 -11.70 7.81
C SER A 54 -8.08 -11.24 6.43
N VAL A 55 -9.00 -11.03 5.50
CA VAL A 55 -8.72 -10.54 4.13
C VAL A 55 -9.43 -9.21 3.87
N VAL A 56 -8.80 -8.31 3.11
CA VAL A 56 -9.45 -7.10 2.60
C VAL A 56 -9.84 -7.28 1.14
N LEU A 57 -11.10 -7.00 0.81
CA LEU A 57 -11.61 -7.04 -0.56
C LEU A 57 -11.70 -5.63 -1.12
N ILE A 58 -11.04 -5.39 -2.25
CA ILE A 58 -10.97 -4.08 -2.89
C ILE A 58 -11.73 -4.13 -4.20
N TYR A 59 -12.77 -3.32 -4.28
CA TYR A 59 -13.63 -3.21 -5.46
C TYR A 59 -13.40 -1.88 -6.16
N ASP A 60 -13.12 -1.92 -7.46
CA ASP A 60 -13.04 -0.72 -8.30
C ASP A 60 -14.28 -0.62 -9.19
N PRO A 61 -15.25 0.27 -8.86
CA PRO A 61 -16.48 0.41 -9.63
C PRO A 61 -16.22 1.01 -11.02
N ILE A 62 -15.17 1.83 -11.19
CA ILE A 62 -14.88 2.51 -12.46
C ILE A 62 -14.33 1.50 -13.46
N LYS A 63 -13.41 0.64 -13.03
CA LYS A 63 -12.90 -0.46 -13.88
C LYS A 63 -13.99 -1.48 -14.20
N THR A 64 -14.87 -1.76 -13.24
CA THR A 64 -16.00 -2.70 -13.45
C THR A 64 -17.00 -2.14 -14.46
N ALA A 65 -17.27 -0.83 -14.43
CA ALA A 65 -18.09 -0.15 -15.43
C ALA A 65 -17.44 -0.11 -16.83
N GLN A 66 -16.13 -0.37 -16.96
CA GLN A 66 -15.45 -0.51 -18.25
C GLN A 66 -15.51 -1.95 -18.80
N GLY A 67 -16.25 -2.83 -18.13
CA GLY A 67 -16.55 -4.19 -18.60
C GLY A 67 -15.72 -5.30 -17.98
N SER A 68 -14.66 -4.99 -17.21
CA SER A 68 -13.85 -6.01 -16.51
C SER A 68 -14.06 -5.94 -15.00
N LEU A 69 -14.51 -7.05 -14.40
CA LEU A 69 -14.72 -7.12 -12.95
C LEU A 69 -13.38 -6.96 -12.21
N SER A 70 -13.21 -5.82 -11.55
CA SER A 70 -12.00 -5.52 -10.78
C SER A 70 -12.25 -5.76 -9.29
N LEU A 71 -12.00 -6.99 -8.87
CA LEU A 71 -11.98 -7.40 -7.47
C LEU A 71 -10.57 -7.90 -7.14
N LYS A 72 -9.94 -7.29 -6.14
CA LYS A 72 -8.63 -7.74 -5.63
C LYS A 72 -8.76 -8.05 -4.15
N ALA A 73 -8.24 -9.20 -3.73
CA ALA A 73 -8.23 -9.60 -2.34
C ALA A 73 -6.79 -9.56 -1.83
N TYR A 74 -6.56 -8.83 -0.74
CA TYR A 74 -5.23 -8.68 -0.16
C TYR A 74 -5.21 -9.14 1.29
N ARG A 75 -4.07 -9.72 1.68
CA ARG A 75 -3.73 -10.03 3.07
C ARG A 75 -2.41 -9.38 3.43
N LEU A 76 -2.22 -9.03 4.70
CA LEU A 76 -0.93 -8.56 5.18
C LEU A 76 0.04 -9.72 5.36
N THR A 77 1.28 -9.55 4.92
CA THR A 77 2.32 -10.56 5.13
C THR A 77 2.64 -10.71 6.62
N PRO A 78 2.88 -11.94 7.12
CA PRO A 78 3.24 -12.17 8.54
C PRO A 78 4.44 -11.34 9.02
N LYS A 79 5.43 -11.11 8.14
CA LYS A 79 6.60 -10.26 8.41
C LYS A 79 6.22 -8.82 8.74
N LEU A 80 5.24 -8.26 8.05
CA LEU A 80 4.77 -6.91 8.30
C LEU A 80 3.93 -6.86 9.59
N MET A 81 3.19 -7.92 9.89
CA MET A 81 2.46 -8.06 11.16
C MET A 81 3.41 -8.03 12.37
N GLU A 82 4.57 -8.67 12.30
CA GLU A 82 5.58 -8.63 13.37
C GLU A 82 6.13 -7.20 13.59
N VAL A 83 6.54 -6.53 12.51
CA VAL A 83 7.04 -5.14 12.60
C VAL A 83 5.97 -4.17 13.09
N CYS A 84 4.71 -4.36 12.69
CA CYS A 84 3.60 -3.54 13.17
C CYS A 84 3.26 -3.80 14.65
N LYS A 85 3.45 -5.03 15.16
CA LYS A 85 3.28 -5.36 16.59
C LYS A 85 4.32 -4.66 17.46
N GLU A 86 5.56 -4.60 16.99
CA GLU A 86 6.67 -3.94 17.71
C GLU A 86 6.56 -2.40 17.68
N LYS A 87 5.71 -1.84 16.80
CA LYS A 87 5.55 -0.38 16.55
C LYS A 87 6.85 0.34 16.16
N ASP A 88 7.90 -0.41 15.86
CA ASP A 88 9.20 0.11 15.50
C ASP A 88 9.31 0.34 13.99
N PHE A 89 8.78 1.47 13.52
CA PHE A 89 8.93 1.94 12.14
C PHE A 89 10.30 2.58 11.85
N SER A 90 11.31 2.24 12.64
CA SER A 90 12.69 2.69 12.44
C SER A 90 13.25 2.13 11.12
N PRO A 91 14.04 2.91 10.36
CA PRO A 91 14.70 2.41 9.16
C PRO A 91 15.61 1.20 9.43
N GLU A 92 16.12 1.06 10.65
CA GLU A 92 16.96 -0.08 11.04
C GLU A 92 16.14 -1.36 11.23
N ALA A 93 14.96 -1.27 11.85
CA ALA A 93 14.05 -2.40 12.01
C ALA A 93 13.53 -2.88 10.65
N LEU A 94 13.16 -1.93 9.79
CA LEU A 94 12.69 -2.21 8.43
C LEU A 94 13.80 -2.84 7.55
N LYS A 95 15.05 -2.40 7.72
CA LYS A 95 16.22 -2.99 7.05
C LYS A 95 16.55 -4.39 7.58
N LYS A 96 16.45 -4.63 8.88
CA LYS A 96 16.62 -5.96 9.48
C LYS A 96 15.55 -6.94 9.00
N ALA A 97 14.31 -6.47 8.86
CA ALA A 97 13.19 -7.28 8.39
C ALA A 97 13.15 -7.47 6.85
N ASN A 98 14.00 -6.76 6.08
CA ASN A 98 14.05 -6.80 4.61
C ASN A 98 12.66 -6.65 3.96
N ILE A 99 11.85 -5.70 4.46
CA ILE A 99 10.51 -5.44 3.92
C ILE A 99 10.63 -4.50 2.72
N ALA A 100 10.29 -5.02 1.54
CA ALA A 100 10.12 -4.25 0.31
C ALA A 100 8.63 -4.02 0.03
N TYR A 101 8.31 -3.06 -0.84
CA TYR A 101 6.93 -2.74 -1.24
C TYR A 101 6.18 -3.95 -1.83
N GLU A 102 6.89 -4.86 -2.49
CA GLU A 102 6.33 -6.08 -3.09
C GLU A 102 5.84 -7.09 -2.06
N ASN A 103 6.51 -7.16 -0.90
CA ASN A 103 6.23 -8.14 0.14
C ASN A 103 5.34 -7.60 1.25
N MET A 104 4.74 -6.41 1.08
CA MET A 104 3.83 -5.84 2.08
C MET A 104 2.45 -6.49 2.06
N PHE A 105 1.91 -6.70 0.85
CA PHE A 105 0.60 -7.28 0.62
C PHE A 105 0.73 -8.54 -0.23
N GLU A 106 0.08 -9.60 0.23
CA GLU A 106 -0.07 -10.85 -0.51
C GLU A 106 -1.45 -10.82 -1.20
N GLU A 107 -1.47 -10.97 -2.52
CA GLU A 107 -2.72 -11.07 -3.29
C GLU A 107 -3.26 -12.51 -3.22
N VAL A 108 -4.50 -12.65 -2.77
CA VAL A 108 -5.18 -13.94 -2.66
C VAL A 108 -6.07 -14.13 -3.89
N PRO A 109 -5.92 -15.24 -4.66
CA PRO A 109 -6.74 -15.48 -5.83
C PRO A 109 -8.21 -15.69 -5.45
N ILE A 110 -9.11 -14.98 -6.13
CA ILE A 110 -10.55 -15.06 -5.88
C ILE A 110 -11.17 -16.14 -6.79
N VAL A 111 -11.86 -17.11 -6.18
CA VAL A 111 -12.59 -18.16 -6.90
C VAL A 111 -14.09 -18.01 -6.61
N ILE A 112 -14.87 -17.72 -7.65
CA ILE A 112 -16.33 -17.61 -7.54
C ILE A 112 -16.92 -19.03 -7.57
N LYS A 113 -17.62 -19.41 -6.50
CA LYS A 113 -18.34 -20.68 -6.40
C LYS A 113 -19.83 -20.41 -6.21
N ASN A 114 -20.65 -20.98 -7.09
CA ASN A 114 -22.10 -20.90 -7.00
C ASN A 114 -22.68 -22.24 -6.54
N SER A 115 -23.74 -22.19 -5.74
CA SER A 115 -24.55 -23.37 -5.44
C SER A 115 -25.39 -23.76 -6.66
N TYR A 116 -25.82 -25.02 -6.73
CA TYR A 116 -26.68 -25.48 -7.82
C TYR A 116 -27.99 -24.70 -7.91
N LEU A 117 -28.55 -24.25 -6.77
CA LEU A 117 -29.76 -23.44 -6.75
C LEU A 117 -29.56 -22.06 -7.37
N ILE A 118 -28.43 -21.39 -7.08
CA ILE A 118 -28.08 -20.11 -7.70
C ILE A 118 -27.90 -20.28 -9.20
N ASN A 119 -27.33 -21.41 -9.65
CA ASN A 119 -27.20 -21.69 -11.08
C ASN A 119 -28.59 -21.79 -11.74
N VAL A 120 -29.53 -22.54 -11.16
CA VAL A 120 -30.91 -22.63 -11.68
C VAL A 120 -31.58 -21.24 -11.74
N MET A 121 -31.39 -20.43 -10.70
CA MET A 121 -31.89 -19.05 -10.67
C MET A 121 -31.26 -18.19 -11.78
N LEU A 122 -29.96 -18.35 -12.05
CA LEU A 122 -29.26 -17.64 -13.12
C LEU A 122 -29.82 -18.02 -14.51
N TRP A 123 -30.11 -19.30 -14.73
CA TRP A 123 -30.75 -19.80 -15.94
C TRP A 123 -32.17 -19.25 -16.13
N GLU A 124 -32.93 -19.11 -15.04
CA GLU A 124 -34.26 -18.52 -15.09
C GLU A 124 -34.20 -17.01 -15.37
N LEU A 125 -33.24 -16.30 -14.77
CA LEU A 125 -32.98 -14.89 -15.00
C LEU A 125 -32.59 -14.61 -16.45
N GLU A 126 -31.75 -15.44 -17.06
CA GLU A 126 -31.35 -15.28 -18.45
C GLU A 126 -32.55 -15.36 -19.41
N LYS A 127 -33.52 -16.24 -19.12
CA LYS A 127 -34.75 -16.37 -19.92
C LYS A 127 -35.74 -15.23 -19.70
N LYS A 128 -35.78 -14.68 -18.49
CA LYS A 128 -36.72 -13.61 -18.09
C LYS A 128 -36.19 -12.21 -18.34
N SER A 129 -34.88 -12.04 -18.38
CA SER A 129 -34.22 -10.79 -18.71
C SER A 129 -34.21 -10.57 -20.22
N GLY A 130 -34.30 -9.32 -20.64
CA GLY A 130 -33.96 -8.95 -22.02
C GLY A 130 -32.47 -9.21 -22.31
N VAL A 131 -32.10 -9.16 -23.60
CA VAL A 131 -30.70 -9.26 -24.03
C VAL A 131 -29.91 -8.13 -23.37
N ALA A 132 -29.09 -8.46 -22.38
CA ALA A 132 -28.19 -7.52 -21.74
C ALA A 132 -27.01 -7.27 -22.68
N ASP A 133 -26.95 -6.05 -23.24
CA ASP A 133 -25.99 -5.73 -24.28
C ASP A 133 -24.60 -5.49 -23.67
N ARG A 134 -23.72 -6.50 -23.77
CA ARG A 134 -22.38 -6.50 -23.14
C ARG A 134 -21.33 -5.79 -23.99
N HIS A 135 -21.66 -4.62 -24.54
CA HIS A 135 -20.76 -3.87 -25.43
C HIS A 135 -19.69 -3.05 -24.71
N GLU A 136 -19.86 -2.77 -23.42
CA GLU A 136 -18.95 -1.90 -22.66
C GLU A 136 -17.51 -2.42 -22.64
N LEU A 137 -17.32 -3.75 -22.62
CA LEU A 137 -15.98 -4.36 -22.63
C LEU A 137 -15.18 -3.99 -23.88
N LEU A 138 -15.81 -3.85 -25.06
CA LEU A 138 -15.14 -3.56 -26.33
C LEU A 138 -15.07 -2.06 -26.64
N SER A 139 -15.48 -1.19 -25.70
CA SER A 139 -15.39 0.25 -25.88
C SER A 139 -13.93 0.70 -26.02
N LEU A 140 -13.65 1.41 -27.12
CA LEU A 140 -12.36 2.07 -27.39
C LEU A 140 -12.28 3.47 -26.75
N ALA A 141 -13.42 4.03 -26.34
CA ALA A 141 -13.52 5.38 -25.80
C ALA A 141 -13.17 5.42 -24.30
N SER A 142 -11.88 5.34 -23.96
CA SER A 142 -11.42 5.33 -22.56
C SER A 142 -10.32 6.36 -22.22
N SER A 143 -10.15 7.41 -23.03
CA SER A 143 -9.09 8.43 -22.83
C SER A 143 -9.13 9.11 -21.46
N ASN A 144 -10.33 9.37 -20.93
CA ASN A 144 -10.52 10.05 -19.63
C ASN A 144 -10.05 9.21 -18.43
N HIS A 145 -10.09 7.87 -18.54
CA HIS A 145 -9.61 7.00 -17.47
C HIS A 145 -8.09 7.05 -17.38
N LEU A 146 -7.40 6.95 -18.51
CA LEU A 146 -5.94 7.01 -18.56
C LEU A 146 -5.42 8.37 -18.07
N GLY A 147 -6.04 9.48 -18.50
CA GLY A 147 -5.67 10.82 -18.08
C GLY A 147 -5.74 10.99 -16.55
N LYS A 148 -6.83 10.55 -15.93
CA LYS A 148 -6.99 10.60 -14.46
C LYS A 148 -6.03 9.65 -13.74
N SER A 149 -5.83 8.43 -14.23
CA SER A 149 -4.85 7.49 -13.65
C SER A 149 -3.42 8.04 -13.70
N LEU A 150 -3.04 8.71 -14.80
CA LEU A 150 -1.74 9.38 -14.91
C LEU A 150 -1.63 10.61 -14.00
N GLN A 151 -2.70 11.39 -13.85
CA GLN A 151 -2.72 12.52 -12.92
C GLN A 151 -2.48 12.06 -11.48
N LEU A 152 -3.19 11.02 -11.03
CA LEU A 152 -3.00 10.45 -9.69
C LEU A 152 -1.59 9.86 -9.50
N LEU A 153 -1.01 9.29 -10.56
CA LEU A 153 0.38 8.81 -10.53
C LEU A 153 1.36 9.98 -10.38
N MET A 154 1.15 11.08 -11.12
CA MET A 154 2.00 12.29 -11.01
C MET A 154 1.97 12.84 -9.58
N ASP A 155 0.78 12.96 -8.98
CA ASP A 155 0.63 13.45 -7.61
C ASP A 155 1.43 12.59 -6.60
N ARG A 156 1.42 11.24 -6.74
CA ARG A 156 2.21 10.36 -5.87
C ARG A 156 3.71 10.39 -6.14
N VAL A 157 4.11 10.58 -7.39
CA VAL A 157 5.52 10.75 -7.73
C VAL A 157 6.06 12.07 -7.15
N ASP A 158 5.26 13.13 -7.16
CA ASP A 158 5.62 14.41 -6.54
C ASP A 158 5.73 14.28 -5.02
N GLU A 159 4.81 13.58 -4.36
CA GLU A 159 4.94 13.26 -2.93
C GLU A 159 6.20 12.44 -2.63
N MET A 160 6.51 11.44 -3.46
CA MET A 160 7.75 10.66 -3.31
C MET A 160 8.99 11.54 -3.48
N SER A 161 8.97 12.48 -4.42
CA SER A 161 10.05 13.46 -4.64
C SER A 161 10.26 14.34 -3.41
N GLN A 162 9.17 14.85 -2.81
CA GLN A 162 9.24 15.63 -1.57
C GLN A 162 9.86 14.81 -0.42
N ASP A 163 9.49 13.54 -0.27
CA ASP A 163 10.05 12.67 0.74
C ASP A 163 11.54 12.35 0.50
N ILE A 164 11.95 12.18 -0.76
CA ILE A 164 13.37 12.05 -1.13
C ILE A 164 14.15 13.31 -0.76
N VAL A 165 13.60 14.51 -0.98
CA VAL A 165 14.25 15.78 -0.60
C VAL A 165 14.41 15.89 0.92
N LYS A 166 13.39 15.50 1.70
CA LYS A 166 13.48 15.45 3.17
C LYS A 166 14.58 14.48 3.61
N TYR A 167 14.64 13.29 3.00
CA TYR A 167 15.65 12.28 3.28
C TYR A 167 17.08 12.74 2.92
N ASN A 168 17.25 13.41 1.78
CA ASN A 168 18.54 13.99 1.38
C ASN A 168 19.01 15.08 2.36
N THR A 169 18.07 15.90 2.85
CA THR A 169 18.37 16.92 3.88
C THR A 169 18.79 16.26 5.19
N TYR A 170 18.11 15.18 5.59
CA TYR A 170 18.50 14.37 6.75
C TYR A 170 19.93 13.82 6.61
N LEU A 171 20.28 13.23 5.46
CA LEU A 171 21.63 12.71 5.21
C LEU A 171 22.70 13.81 5.28
N ARG A 172 22.43 15.00 4.76
CA ARG A 172 23.34 16.15 4.87
C ARG A 172 23.55 16.56 6.32
N ASN A 173 22.49 16.58 7.12
CA ASN A 173 22.57 16.93 8.54
C ASN A 173 23.35 15.88 9.35
N VAL A 174 23.13 14.59 9.10
CA VAL A 174 23.90 13.50 9.72
C VAL A 174 25.38 13.61 9.37
N SER A 175 25.72 13.80 8.09
CA SER A 175 27.10 13.94 7.64
C SER A 175 27.80 15.14 8.29
N LYS A 176 27.12 16.30 8.33
CA LYS A 176 27.63 17.51 8.99
C LYS A 176 27.87 17.28 10.48
N GLN A 177 26.94 16.63 11.18
CA GLN A 177 27.10 16.33 12.60
C GLN A 177 28.22 15.32 12.85
N GLN A 178 28.38 14.31 11.99
CA GLN A 178 29.45 13.34 12.10
C GLN A 178 30.83 13.97 11.89
N GLN A 179 30.94 14.92 10.95
CA GLN A 179 32.15 15.73 10.77
C GLN A 179 32.45 16.61 12.00
N GLN A 180 31.43 17.28 12.56
CA GLN A 180 31.60 18.07 13.79
C GLN A 180 32.02 17.20 14.98
N LYS A 181 31.42 16.01 15.14
CA LYS A 181 31.79 15.03 16.16
C LYS A 181 33.24 14.58 16.01
N HIS A 182 33.67 14.30 14.77
CA HIS A 182 35.05 13.89 14.48
C HIS A 182 36.06 15.01 14.75
N GLN A 183 35.76 16.25 14.34
CA GLN A 183 36.61 17.42 14.64
C GLN A 183 36.70 17.69 16.14
N TYR A 184 35.58 17.58 16.86
CA TYR A 184 35.56 17.73 18.32
C TYR A 184 36.40 16.65 19.01
N GLN A 185 36.26 15.39 18.60
CA GLN A 185 37.08 14.28 19.10
C GLN A 185 38.58 14.49 18.83
N GLN A 186 38.96 14.90 17.62
CA GLN A 186 40.36 15.19 17.28
C GLN A 186 40.92 16.34 18.13
N ARG A 187 40.17 17.43 18.30
CA ARG A 187 40.60 18.56 19.16
C ARG A 187 40.80 18.12 20.60
N ARG A 188 39.88 17.32 21.15
CA ARG A 188 39.98 16.78 22.52
C ARG A 188 41.17 15.83 22.67
N GLN A 189 41.45 14.98 21.68
CA GLN A 189 42.62 14.12 21.68
C GLN A 189 43.92 14.92 21.66
N GLN A 190 44.02 15.96 20.83
CA GLN A 190 45.19 16.85 20.78
C GLN A 190 45.39 17.61 22.10
N GLU A 191 44.32 18.09 22.72
CA GLU A 191 44.38 18.78 24.01
C GLU A 191 44.79 17.83 25.14
N ASN A 192 44.28 16.59 25.16
CA ASN A 192 44.68 15.57 26.12
C ASN A 192 46.15 15.17 25.98
N ILE A 193 46.68 15.06 24.75
CA ILE A 193 48.12 14.80 24.50
C ILE A 193 48.99 15.96 25.01
N GLN A 194 48.55 17.22 24.83
CA GLN A 194 49.27 18.39 25.37
C GLN A 194 49.21 18.50 26.90
N ARG A 195 48.13 18.05 27.54
CA ARG A 195 48.04 18.03 29.01
C ARG A 195 48.87 16.89 29.62
N GLN A 196 48.93 15.73 28.97
CA GLN A 196 49.83 14.64 29.36
C GLN A 196 51.30 15.04 29.31
N SER A 197 51.74 15.82 28.30
CA SER A 197 53.12 16.31 28.25
C SER A 197 53.42 17.38 29.32
N ARG A 198 52.39 18.01 29.89
CA ARG A 198 52.48 18.96 31.02
C ARG A 198 52.29 18.32 32.40
N GLY A 199 51.99 17.03 32.47
CA GLY A 199 51.81 16.30 33.73
C GLY A 199 50.47 16.54 34.44
N GLU A 200 49.46 17.12 33.77
CA GLU A 200 48.12 17.32 34.33
C GLU A 200 47.17 16.15 33.97
N PRO A 201 46.20 15.81 34.83
CA PRO A 201 45.25 14.73 34.57
C PRO A 201 44.34 15.07 33.34
N PRO A 202 44.02 14.06 32.52
CA PRO A 202 43.20 14.24 31.32
C PRO A 202 41.78 14.72 31.65
N LEU A 203 41.19 15.52 30.75
CA LEU A 203 39.83 16.04 30.93
C LEU A 203 38.79 14.90 30.97
N PRO A 204 37.72 15.03 31.78
CA PRO A 204 36.69 13.99 31.91
C PRO A 204 36.04 13.64 30.57
N GLU A 205 35.72 12.35 30.40
CA GLU A 205 34.95 11.84 29.26
C GLU A 205 33.49 12.29 29.39
N GLU A 206 33.18 13.50 28.92
CA GLU A 206 31.78 13.87 28.70
C GLU A 206 31.21 12.99 27.59
N ASP A 207 30.07 12.35 27.85
CA ASP A 207 29.35 11.53 26.87
C ASP A 207 29.08 12.37 25.61
N ILE A 208 29.84 12.10 24.55
CA ILE A 208 29.74 12.82 23.26
C ILE A 208 28.32 12.68 22.67
N ASN A 209 27.60 11.62 23.06
CA ASN A 209 26.21 11.38 22.69
C ASN A 209 25.20 12.29 23.44
N LYS A 210 25.56 12.90 24.58
CA LYS A 210 24.74 13.92 25.27
C LYS A 210 24.88 15.30 24.62
N LEU A 211 26.07 15.65 24.12
CA LEU A 211 26.30 16.92 23.41
C LEU A 211 25.77 16.90 21.96
N PHE A 212 25.96 15.80 21.23
CA PHE A 212 25.51 15.66 19.84
C PHE A 212 24.36 14.68 19.76
N LYS A 213 23.13 15.16 19.98
CA LYS A 213 21.92 14.35 19.80
C LYS A 213 21.79 13.93 18.34
N PRO A 214 21.75 12.62 18.01
CA PRO A 214 21.60 12.18 16.63
C PRO A 214 20.26 12.68 16.07
N PRO A 215 20.22 13.25 14.85
CA PRO A 215 18.97 13.63 14.22
C PRO A 215 18.11 12.39 14.02
N GLN A 216 16.82 12.53 14.32
CA GLN A 216 15.85 11.45 14.13
C GLN A 216 15.66 11.19 12.63
N PRO A 217 15.75 9.93 12.17
CA PRO A 217 15.48 9.61 10.78
C PRO A 217 14.00 9.85 10.45
N PRO A 218 13.69 10.32 9.23
CA PRO A 218 12.30 10.38 8.79
C PRO A 218 11.71 8.97 8.73
N PRO A 219 10.43 8.80 9.13
CA PRO A 219 9.77 7.50 9.08
C PRO A 219 9.69 6.98 7.64
N ARG A 220 10.19 5.76 7.40
CA ARG A 220 10.25 5.18 6.05
C ARG A 220 8.98 4.46 5.59
N MET A 221 8.05 4.24 6.51
CA MET A 221 6.81 3.53 6.20
C MET A 221 5.97 4.25 5.15
N GLU A 222 5.85 5.59 5.25
CA GLU A 222 5.09 6.37 4.28
C GLU A 222 5.70 6.27 2.88
N SER A 223 7.02 6.34 2.78
CA SER A 223 7.74 6.17 1.52
C SER A 223 7.53 4.77 0.92
N LEU A 224 7.46 3.71 1.73
CA LEU A 224 7.11 2.37 1.25
C LEU A 224 5.67 2.29 0.74
N LEU A 225 4.71 2.91 1.44
CA LEU A 225 3.32 2.93 1.03
C LEU A 225 3.15 3.70 -0.30
N ILE A 226 3.81 4.84 -0.45
CA ILE A 226 3.81 5.62 -1.71
C ILE A 226 4.41 4.79 -2.85
N ALA A 227 5.53 4.09 -2.62
CA ALA A 227 6.13 3.19 -3.61
C ALA A 227 5.17 2.04 -4.00
N GLY A 228 4.47 1.46 -3.02
CA GLY A 228 3.43 0.47 -3.25
C GLY A 228 2.28 1.01 -4.10
N GLN A 229 1.79 2.22 -3.81
CA GLN A 229 0.76 2.89 -4.60
C GLN A 229 1.22 3.13 -6.05
N ILE A 230 2.43 3.65 -6.24
CA ILE A 230 3.01 3.85 -7.59
C ILE A 230 3.04 2.54 -8.37
N ASN A 231 3.43 1.43 -7.73
CA ASN A 231 3.42 0.13 -8.37
C ASN A 231 1.99 -0.31 -8.77
N THR A 232 1.00 -0.12 -7.90
CA THR A 232 -0.40 -0.45 -8.23
C THR A 232 -0.92 0.37 -9.41
N TYR A 233 -0.62 1.67 -9.49
CA TYR A 233 -0.96 2.49 -10.65
C TYR A 233 -0.26 2.00 -11.92
N CYS A 234 1.03 1.69 -11.84
CA CYS A 234 1.80 1.14 -12.97
C CYS A 234 1.21 -0.19 -13.47
N GLN A 235 0.86 -1.12 -12.59
CA GLN A 235 0.22 -2.39 -12.95
C GLN A 235 -1.14 -2.15 -13.60
N ASN A 236 -1.97 -1.30 -13.01
CA ASN A 236 -3.30 -0.95 -13.53
C ASN A 236 -3.21 -0.32 -14.93
N ILE A 237 -2.25 0.60 -15.16
CA ILE A 237 -2.03 1.24 -16.45
C ILE A 237 -1.53 0.22 -17.49
N LYS A 238 -0.63 -0.70 -17.10
CA LYS A 238 -0.16 -1.78 -17.99
C LYS A 238 -1.29 -2.70 -18.41
N GLU A 239 -2.11 -3.17 -17.47
CA GLU A 239 -3.29 -4.00 -17.72
C GLU A 239 -4.27 -3.27 -18.67
N PHE A 240 -4.56 -2.00 -18.39
CA PHE A 240 -5.45 -1.18 -19.20
C PHE A 240 -4.92 -0.97 -20.63
N ASN A 241 -3.62 -0.69 -20.79
CA ASN A 241 -2.99 -0.55 -22.10
C ASN A 241 -3.01 -1.86 -22.89
N ALA A 242 -2.73 -3.00 -22.24
CA ALA A 242 -2.80 -4.32 -22.88
C ALA A 242 -4.22 -4.62 -23.39
N GLN A 243 -5.25 -4.33 -22.58
CA GLN A 243 -6.64 -4.50 -22.99
C GLN A 243 -7.00 -3.60 -24.18
N ASN A 244 -6.67 -2.31 -24.13
CA ASN A 244 -6.99 -1.38 -25.22
C ASN A 244 -6.24 -1.71 -26.51
N LEU A 245 -4.99 -2.15 -26.43
CA LEU A 245 -4.23 -2.60 -27.59
C LEU A 245 -4.90 -3.81 -28.25
N GLY A 246 -5.38 -4.77 -27.45
CA GLY A 246 -6.16 -5.90 -27.96
C GLY A 246 -7.45 -5.46 -28.67
N LYS A 247 -8.18 -4.49 -28.09
CA LYS A 247 -9.38 -3.92 -28.72
C LYS A 247 -9.08 -3.23 -30.04
N LEU A 248 -7.98 -2.48 -30.12
CA LEU A 248 -7.54 -1.81 -31.35
C LEU A 248 -7.21 -2.82 -32.45
N PHE A 249 -6.48 -3.90 -32.14
CA PHE A 249 -6.19 -4.95 -33.11
C PHE A 249 -7.46 -5.67 -33.60
N MET A 250 -8.41 -5.94 -32.70
CA MET A 250 -9.71 -6.52 -33.09
C MET A 250 -10.50 -5.57 -34.01
N ALA A 251 -10.51 -4.27 -33.71
CA ALA A 251 -11.16 -3.26 -34.54
C ALA A 251 -10.49 -3.12 -35.92
N GLN A 252 -9.15 -3.16 -35.97
CA GLN A 252 -8.39 -3.14 -37.21
C GLN A 252 -8.73 -4.37 -38.07
N ALA A 253 -8.72 -5.59 -37.50
CA ALA A 253 -9.07 -6.80 -38.25
C ALA A 253 -10.50 -6.75 -38.82
N LEU A 254 -11.44 -6.14 -38.10
CA LEU A 254 -12.81 -5.93 -38.57
C LEU A 254 -12.87 -4.91 -39.73
N GLN A 255 -12.06 -3.86 -39.68
CA GLN A 255 -12.00 -2.83 -40.73
C GLN A 255 -11.28 -3.34 -41.98
N ASP A 256 -10.17 -4.07 -41.81
CA ASP A 256 -9.37 -4.64 -42.89
C ASP A 256 -10.13 -5.71 -43.68
N TYR A 257 -11.10 -6.40 -43.06
CA TYR A 257 -12.00 -7.33 -43.76
C TYR A 257 -13.12 -6.63 -44.55
N ASN A 258 -13.52 -5.43 -44.12
CA ASN A 258 -14.58 -4.65 -44.77
C ASN A 258 -14.08 -3.82 -45.97
N ASN A 259 -12.77 -3.77 -46.19
CA ASN A 259 -12.11 -3.17 -47.37
C ASN A 259 -11.61 -4.26 -48.33
#